data_AF-A0A3Q7SJX7-F1
#
_entry.id   AF-A0A3Q7SJX7-F1
#
_cell.length_a   1.000
_cell.length_b   1.000
_cell.length_c   1.000
_cell.angle_alpha   90.00
_cell.angle_beta   90.00
_cell.angle_gamma   90.00
#
_symmetry.space_group_name_H-M   'P 1'
#
loop_
_entity.id
_entity.type
_entity.pdbx_description
1 polymer ?
#
loop_
_entity_poly.entity_id
_entity_poly.type
_entity_poly.pdbx_seq_one_letter_code
_entity_poly.pdbx_strand_id
1 'polypeptide(L)'
;MATGQVLFHRFFYSKSFVKHSFEIVAMACINLASKIEEAPRRIRDVINVFHHLRQLRGKRTPSPLILDQNYINTKNQVIKAERRVLKELGFCVHVKHPHKIIVMYLQVLECERNQTLVQTAWNYMNDSLRTNVFVRFQPETIACACIYLAARALQIPLPTRPHWFLLFGTTEEEIQEICIETLRLYTRKKAKL
;
A
#
# COMPACT_ATOMS: atom_id res chain seq x y z
N MET A 1 6.08 -4.59 -2.14
CA MET A 1 4.92 -4.62 -1.19
C MET A 1 3.87 -3.57 -1.56
N ALA A 2 4.23 -2.29 -1.69
CA ALA A 2 3.29 -1.21 -2.03
C ALA A 2 2.45 -1.49 -3.29
N THR A 3 3.07 -1.91 -4.39
CA THR A 3 2.38 -2.28 -5.64
C THR A 3 1.33 -3.37 -5.40
N GLY A 4 1.67 -4.42 -4.65
CA GLY A 4 0.74 -5.50 -4.32
C GLY A 4 -0.48 -5.02 -3.52
N GLN A 5 -0.29 -4.08 -2.59
CA GLN A 5 -1.40 -3.49 -1.82
C GLN A 5 -2.32 -2.65 -2.72
N VAL A 6 -1.75 -1.83 -3.61
CA VAL A 6 -2.56 -1.04 -4.55
C VAL A 6 -3.34 -1.94 -5.52
N LEU A 7 -2.73 -3.00 -6.06
CA LEU A 7 -3.43 -3.98 -6.91
C LEU A 7 -4.56 -4.67 -6.14
N PHE A 8 -4.33 -5.02 -4.88
CA PHE A 8 -5.33 -5.63 -4.01
C PHE A 8 -6.51 -4.68 -3.76
N HIS A 9 -6.24 -3.42 -3.42
CA HIS A 9 -7.28 -2.40 -3.23
C HIS A 9 -8.07 -2.17 -4.51
N ARG A 10 -7.40 -1.98 -5.66
CA ARG A 10 -8.07 -1.80 -6.97
C ARG A 10 -8.99 -2.98 -7.29
N PHE A 11 -8.54 -4.22 -7.04
CA PHE A 11 -9.35 -5.41 -7.28
C PHE A 11 -10.60 -5.45 -6.39
N PHE A 12 -10.46 -5.23 -5.08
CA PHE A 12 -11.59 -5.27 -4.15
C PHE A 12 -12.46 -4.01 -4.16
N TYR A 13 -12.03 -2.97 -4.87
CA TYR A 13 -12.89 -1.82 -5.16
C TYR A 13 -14.01 -2.19 -6.16
N SER A 14 -13.75 -3.13 -7.07
CA SER A 14 -14.75 -3.62 -8.04
C SER A 14 -15.32 -5.00 -7.70
N LYS A 15 -14.65 -5.78 -6.86
CA LYS A 15 -15.02 -7.17 -6.52
C LYS A 15 -15.31 -7.37 -5.04
N SER A 16 -16.15 -8.36 -4.74
CA SER A 16 -16.60 -8.64 -3.37
C SER A 16 -15.68 -9.61 -2.62
N PHE A 17 -15.41 -9.29 -1.35
CA PHE A 17 -14.75 -10.18 -0.38
C PHE A 17 -15.52 -11.48 -0.11
N VAL A 18 -16.84 -11.51 -0.32
CA VAL A 18 -17.65 -12.72 -0.14
C VAL A 18 -17.39 -13.72 -1.26
N LYS A 19 -17.17 -13.23 -2.48
CA LYS A 19 -16.98 -14.06 -3.68
C LYS A 19 -15.53 -14.50 -3.91
N HIS A 20 -14.57 -13.81 -3.29
CA HIS A 20 -13.15 -14.04 -3.51
C HIS A 20 -12.40 -14.08 -2.18
N SER A 21 -11.66 -15.18 -1.95
CA SER A 21 -10.81 -15.30 -0.77
C SER A 21 -9.74 -14.21 -0.77
N PHE A 22 -9.77 -13.37 0.26
CA PHE A 22 -8.79 -12.29 0.43
C PHE A 22 -7.36 -12.84 0.53
N GLU A 23 -7.14 -14.00 1.15
CA GLU A 23 -5.81 -14.60 1.30
C GLU A 23 -5.25 -15.03 -0.06
N ILE A 24 -6.07 -15.70 -0.88
CA ILE A 24 -5.67 -16.14 -2.23
C ILE A 24 -5.38 -14.94 -3.12
N VAL A 25 -6.24 -13.92 -3.08
CA VAL A 25 -6.05 -12.70 -3.88
C VAL A 25 -4.83 -11.92 -3.40
N ALA A 26 -4.57 -11.84 -2.08
CA ALA A 26 -3.37 -11.18 -1.55
C ALA A 26 -2.09 -11.89 -2.02
N MET A 27 -2.03 -13.23 -1.97
CA MET A 27 -0.92 -13.99 -2.51
C MET A 27 -0.73 -13.73 -4.01
N ALA A 28 -1.82 -13.70 -4.77
CA ALA A 28 -1.80 -13.41 -6.20
C ALA A 28 -1.29 -11.99 -6.50
N CYS A 29 -1.74 -10.97 -5.76
CA CYS A 29 -1.28 -9.59 -5.91
C CYS A 29 0.20 -9.44 -5.56
N ILE A 30 0.69 -10.12 -4.51
CA ILE A 30 2.12 -10.10 -4.15
C ILE A 30 2.97 -10.79 -5.23
N ASN A 31 2.52 -11.95 -5.72
CA ASN A 31 3.21 -12.66 -6.80
C ASN A 31 3.26 -11.82 -8.09
N LEU A 32 2.14 -11.22 -8.45
CA LEU A 32 2.02 -10.35 -9.62
C LEU A 32 2.91 -9.10 -9.48
N ALA A 33 2.85 -8.42 -8.34
CA ALA A 33 3.68 -7.26 -8.05
C ALA A 33 5.18 -7.60 -8.12
N SER A 34 5.61 -8.78 -7.65
CA SER A 34 7.02 -9.19 -7.75
C SER A 34 7.51 -9.28 -9.19
N LYS A 35 6.62 -9.65 -10.13
CA LYS A 35 6.94 -9.69 -11.57
C LYS A 35 6.96 -8.28 -12.17
N ILE A 36 6.00 -7.43 -11.81
CA ILE A 36 5.91 -6.05 -12.31
C ILE A 36 7.12 -5.20 -11.87
N GLU A 37 7.60 -5.41 -10.65
CA GLU A 37 8.76 -4.70 -10.09
C GLU A 37 10.09 -5.37 -10.48
N GLU A 38 10.10 -6.26 -11.47
CA GLU A 38 11.31 -6.97 -11.97
C GLU A 38 12.12 -7.68 -10.87
N ALA A 39 11.45 -8.12 -9.80
CA ALA A 39 12.03 -8.85 -8.68
C ALA A 39 11.23 -10.14 -8.40
N PRO A 40 11.11 -11.05 -9.40
CA PRO A 40 10.16 -12.17 -9.33
C PRO A 40 10.48 -13.12 -8.17
N ARG A 41 9.43 -13.53 -7.46
CA ARG A 41 9.51 -14.56 -6.41
C ARG A 41 8.81 -15.83 -6.85
N ARG A 42 9.26 -16.99 -6.33
CA ARG A 42 8.57 -18.25 -6.63
C ARG A 42 7.25 -18.28 -5.87
N ILE A 43 6.17 -18.74 -6.51
CA ILE A 43 4.84 -18.87 -5.89
C ILE A 43 4.92 -19.71 -4.60
N ARG A 44 5.78 -20.73 -4.56
CA ARG A 44 6.02 -21.55 -3.37
C ARG A 44 6.46 -20.71 -2.17
N ASP A 45 7.34 -19.74 -2.38
CA ASP A 45 7.89 -18.91 -1.31
C ASP A 45 6.80 -17.98 -0.75
N VAL A 46 5.96 -17.42 -1.63
CA VAL A 46 4.78 -16.65 -1.24
C VAL A 46 3.82 -17.48 -0.39
N ILE A 47 3.46 -18.70 -0.85
CA ILE A 47 2.57 -19.59 -0.12
C ILE A 47 3.18 -19.98 1.24
N ASN A 48 4.48 -20.25 1.29
CA ASN A 48 5.17 -20.61 2.52
C ASN A 48 5.12 -19.49 3.57
N VAL A 49 5.31 -18.23 3.15
CA VAL A 49 5.17 -17.07 4.04
C VAL A 49 3.74 -16.96 4.58
N PHE A 50 2.72 -17.11 3.72
CA PHE A 50 1.33 -17.07 4.17
C PHE A 50 0.98 -18.23 5.10
N HIS A 51 1.52 -19.43 4.84
CA HIS A 51 1.37 -20.58 5.71
C HIS A 51 1.94 -20.30 7.11
N HIS A 52 3.15 -19.76 7.17
CA HIS A 52 3.80 -19.36 8.42
C HIS A 52 3.00 -18.29 9.18
N LEU A 53 2.57 -17.23 8.49
CA LEU A 53 1.74 -16.16 9.09
C LEU A 53 0.43 -16.69 9.66
N ARG A 54 -0.20 -17.66 8.99
CA ARG A 54 -1.44 -18.31 9.47
C ARG A 54 -1.21 -19.12 10.74
N GLN A 55 -0.08 -19.82 10.84
CA GLN A 55 0.28 -20.57 12.05
C GLN A 55 0.54 -19.65 13.24
N LEU A 56 1.28 -18.54 13.02
CA LEU A 56 1.55 -17.54 14.05
C LEU A 56 0.26 -16.92 14.60
N ARG A 57 -0.66 -16.51 13.73
CA ARG A 57 -1.99 -15.99 14.14
C ARG A 57 -2.84 -17.01 14.87
N GLY A 58 -2.65 -18.29 14.58
CA GLY A 58 -3.31 -19.40 15.27
C GLY A 58 -2.62 -19.81 16.58
N LYS A 59 -1.55 -19.12 17.00
CA LYS A 59 -0.69 -19.49 18.14
C LYS A 59 -0.18 -20.93 18.07
N ARG A 60 0.03 -21.44 16.85
CA ARG A 60 0.58 -22.79 16.60
C ARG A 60 2.10 -22.71 16.50
N THR A 61 2.76 -23.81 16.84
CA THR A 61 4.19 -23.96 16.58
C THR A 61 4.45 -23.92 15.07
N PRO A 62 5.40 -23.10 14.59
CA PRO A 62 5.69 -23.03 13.17
C PRO A 62 6.15 -24.40 12.65
N SER A 63 5.45 -24.91 11.62
CA SER A 63 5.84 -26.15 10.95
C SER A 63 6.06 -25.90 9.45
N PRO A 64 6.97 -26.66 8.81
CA PRO A 64 7.23 -26.51 7.38
C PRO A 64 5.99 -26.80 6.54
N LEU A 65 5.84 -26.06 5.44
CA LEU A 65 4.80 -26.31 4.45
C LEU A 65 5.01 -27.69 3.82
N ILE A 66 4.01 -28.57 3.97
CA ILE A 66 3.97 -29.89 3.33
C ILE A 66 3.52 -29.73 1.87
N LEU A 67 4.26 -30.33 0.95
CA LEU A 67 3.99 -30.26 -0.50
C LEU A 67 3.03 -31.38 -0.93
N ASP A 68 1.82 -31.36 -0.38
CA ASP A 68 0.76 -32.32 -0.64
C ASP A 68 -0.22 -31.85 -1.74
N GLN A 69 -1.33 -32.57 -1.92
CA GLN A 69 -2.39 -32.19 -2.84
C GLN A 69 -3.02 -30.83 -2.49
N ASN A 70 -3.07 -30.46 -1.20
CA ASN A 70 -3.59 -29.17 -0.76
C ASN A 70 -2.69 -28.03 -1.24
N TYR A 71 -1.37 -28.18 -1.12
CA TYR A 71 -0.41 -27.23 -1.69
C TYR A 71 -0.63 -27.02 -3.20
N ILE A 72 -0.78 -28.12 -3.96
CA ILE A 72 -1.02 -28.05 -5.41
C ILE A 72 -2.32 -27.30 -5.70
N ASN A 73 -3.39 -27.58 -4.95
CA ASN A 73 -4.67 -26.90 -5.09
C ASN A 73 -4.56 -25.40 -4.79
N THR A 74 -3.89 -25.01 -3.69
CA THR A 74 -3.67 -23.59 -3.35
C THR A 74 -2.83 -22.90 -4.40
N LYS A 75 -1.74 -23.52 -4.89
CA LYS A 75 -0.92 -22.99 -5.99
C LYS A 75 -1.76 -22.71 -7.23
N ASN A 76 -2.62 -23.65 -7.62
CA ASN A 76 -3.53 -23.49 -8.76
C ASN A 76 -4.56 -22.37 -8.53
N GLN A 77 -5.08 -22.22 -7.31
CA GLN A 77 -5.98 -21.12 -6.96
C GLN A 77 -5.28 -19.76 -7.06
N VAL A 78 -4.04 -19.64 -6.58
CA VAL A 78 -3.25 -18.40 -6.67
C VAL A 78 -3.00 -18.02 -8.14
N ILE A 79 -2.63 -18.99 -9.00
CA ILE A 79 -2.44 -18.76 -10.44
C ILE A 79 -3.75 -18.30 -11.10
N LYS A 80 -4.88 -18.92 -10.77
CA LYS A 80 -6.20 -18.52 -11.28
C LYS A 80 -6.60 -17.13 -10.80
N ALA A 81 -6.33 -16.81 -9.53
CA ALA A 81 -6.61 -15.50 -8.96
C ALA A 81 -5.74 -14.41 -9.60
N GLU A 82 -4.47 -14.68 -9.86
CA GLU A 82 -3.58 -13.75 -10.56
C GLU A 82 -4.12 -13.39 -11.96
N ARG A 83 -4.55 -14.38 -12.74
CA ARG A 83 -5.21 -14.14 -14.04
C ARG A 83 -6.48 -13.31 -13.89
N ARG A 84 -7.25 -13.53 -12.82
CA ARG A 84 -8.47 -12.76 -12.55
C ARG A 84 -8.16 -11.31 -12.19
N VAL A 85 -7.12 -11.06 -11.38
CA VAL A 85 -6.66 -9.70 -11.07
C VAL A 85 -6.24 -8.96 -12.34
N LEU A 86 -5.46 -9.60 -13.22
CA LEU A 86 -5.06 -9.01 -14.50
C LEU A 86 -6.25 -8.64 -15.38
N LYS A 87 -7.21 -9.57 -15.54
CA LYS A 87 -8.43 -9.35 -16.31
C LYS A 87 -9.26 -8.19 -15.74
N GLU A 88 -9.43 -8.16 -14.43
CA GLU A 88 -10.25 -7.15 -13.76
C GLU A 88 -9.65 -5.75 -13.85
N LEU A 89 -8.33 -5.64 -13.76
CA LEU A 89 -7.62 -4.37 -13.89
C LEU A 89 -7.41 -3.94 -15.35
N GLY A 90 -7.90 -4.71 -16.33
CA GLY A 90 -7.69 -4.44 -17.75
C GLY A 90 -6.20 -4.39 -18.11
N PHE A 91 -5.35 -5.17 -17.43
CA PHE A 91 -3.89 -5.13 -17.53
C PHE A 91 -3.25 -3.78 -17.15
N CYS A 92 -4.00 -2.83 -16.58
CA CYS A 92 -3.50 -1.59 -16.02
C CYS A 92 -2.88 -1.82 -14.63
N VAL A 93 -1.70 -2.43 -14.63
CA VAL A 93 -1.00 -2.86 -13.41
C VAL A 93 0.12 -1.93 -12.97
N HIS A 94 0.41 -0.89 -13.75
CA HIS A 94 1.40 0.11 -13.38
C HIS A 94 0.88 0.95 -12.19
N VAL A 95 1.74 1.12 -11.19
CA VAL A 95 1.44 1.89 -9.99
C VAL A 95 2.51 2.94 -9.83
N LYS A 96 2.10 4.21 -9.86
CA LYS A 96 2.96 5.34 -9.51
C LYS A 96 2.94 5.49 -7.99
N HIS A 97 4.10 5.32 -7.35
CA HIS A 97 4.23 5.47 -5.91
C HIS A 97 4.64 6.89 -5.51
N PRO A 98 4.03 7.51 -4.49
CA PRO A 98 4.36 8.87 -4.07
C PRO A 98 5.78 9.04 -3.50
N HIS A 99 6.55 7.97 -3.20
CA HIS A 99 7.89 8.08 -2.57
C HIS A 99 8.80 9.07 -3.29
N LYS A 100 8.89 8.98 -4.62
CA LYS A 100 9.72 9.87 -5.45
C LYS A 100 9.15 11.28 -5.52
N ILE A 101 7.82 11.40 -5.56
CA ILE A 101 7.10 12.68 -5.60
C ILE A 101 7.35 13.46 -4.32
N ILE A 102 7.33 12.78 -3.16
CA ILE A 102 7.61 13.41 -1.86
C ILE A 102 9.00 14.06 -1.86
N VAL A 103 10.03 13.36 -2.36
CA VAL A 103 11.39 13.93 -2.44
C VAL A 103 11.43 15.13 -3.37
N MET A 104 10.81 15.04 -4.55
CA MET A 104 10.76 16.13 -5.52
C MET A 104 10.04 17.37 -4.93
N TYR A 105 8.93 17.19 -4.22
CA TYR A 105 8.19 18.29 -3.63
C TYR A 105 8.97 18.92 -2.47
N LEU A 106 9.64 18.11 -1.64
CA LEU A 106 10.50 18.63 -0.58
C LEU A 106 11.73 19.37 -1.13
N GLN A 107 12.25 19.01 -2.30
CA GLN A 107 13.30 19.77 -2.99
C GLN A 107 12.80 21.15 -3.44
N VAL A 108 11.59 21.23 -4.01
CA VAL A 108 10.97 22.52 -4.39
C VAL A 108 10.72 23.40 -3.16
N LEU A 109 10.46 22.79 -2.00
CA LEU A 109 10.27 23.48 -0.73
C LEU A 109 11.59 23.75 0.03
N GLU A 110 12.75 23.43 -0.56
CA GLU A 110 14.08 23.56 0.06
C GLU A 110 14.20 22.83 1.42
N CYS A 111 13.44 21.75 1.57
CA CYS A 111 13.33 20.97 2.80
C CYS A 111 13.90 19.54 2.65
N GLU A 112 14.52 19.21 1.52
CA GLU A 112 15.02 17.85 1.22
C GLU A 112 16.15 17.42 2.15
N ARG A 113 16.91 18.38 2.70
CA ARG A 113 18.00 18.11 3.65
C ARG A 113 17.49 17.65 5.01
N ASN A 114 16.24 17.95 5.33
CA ASN A 114 15.62 17.53 6.58
C ASN A 114 15.20 16.06 6.49
N GLN A 115 16.17 15.17 6.78
CA GLN A 115 15.97 13.71 6.72
C GLN A 115 14.82 13.25 7.64
N THR A 116 14.63 13.90 8.79
CA THR A 116 13.53 13.59 9.71
C THR A 116 12.17 13.87 9.06
N LEU A 117 12.02 15.00 8.36
CA LEU A 117 10.80 15.34 7.63
C LEU A 117 10.54 14.36 6.48
N VAL A 118 11.56 14.08 5.65
CA VAL A 118 11.47 13.13 4.53
C VAL A 118 11.01 11.76 5.03
N GLN A 119 11.69 11.24 6.06
CA GLN A 119 11.37 9.92 6.63
C GLN A 119 9.97 9.89 7.25
N THR A 120 9.56 10.96 7.93
CA THR A 120 8.22 11.05 8.54
C THR A 120 7.13 11.08 7.47
N ALA A 121 7.33 11.82 6.37
CA ALA A 121 6.41 11.83 5.23
C ALA A 121 6.32 10.46 4.55
N TRP A 122 7.45 9.76 4.38
CA TRP A 122 7.45 8.37 3.88
C TRP A 122 6.72 7.41 4.80
N ASN A 123 6.86 7.57 6.12
CA ASN A 123 6.15 6.74 7.09
C ASN A 123 4.63 6.92 6.97
N TYR A 124 4.15 8.17 6.92
CA TYR A 124 2.71 8.45 6.72
C TYR A 124 2.18 7.88 5.40
N MET A 125 2.98 7.94 4.34
CA MET A 125 2.57 7.39 3.05
C MET A 125 2.57 5.85 3.03
N ASN A 126 3.53 5.21 3.70
CA ASN A 126 3.50 3.76 3.88
C ASN A 126 2.28 3.32 4.70
N ASP A 127 1.90 4.10 5.72
CA ASP A 127 0.69 3.83 6.51
C ASP A 127 -0.59 4.06 5.69
N SER A 128 -0.62 5.07 4.82
CA SER A 128 -1.78 5.36 3.97
C SER A 128 -2.06 4.27 2.92
N LEU A 129 -1.09 3.39 2.60
CA LEU A 129 -1.35 2.16 1.81
C LEU A 129 -2.34 1.20 2.49
N ARG A 130 -2.59 1.36 3.80
CA ARG A 130 -3.58 0.57 4.55
C ARG A 130 -5.00 1.14 4.45
N THR A 131 -5.18 2.31 3.84
CA THR A 131 -6.48 2.93 3.58
C THR A 131 -6.83 2.82 2.10
N ASN A 132 -7.95 3.42 1.68
CA ASN A 132 -8.39 3.45 0.29
C ASN A 132 -7.90 4.70 -0.48
N VAL A 133 -7.01 5.54 0.07
CA VAL A 133 -6.63 6.80 -0.56
C VAL A 133 -5.96 6.61 -1.93
N PHE A 134 -5.20 5.52 -2.10
CA PHE A 134 -4.52 5.16 -3.36
C PHE A 134 -5.45 4.76 -4.51
N VAL A 135 -6.75 4.57 -4.26
CA VAL A 135 -7.77 4.35 -5.29
C VAL A 135 -8.72 5.53 -5.46
N ARG A 136 -8.56 6.58 -4.64
CA ARG A 136 -9.43 7.77 -4.62
C ARG A 136 -8.74 9.04 -5.10
N PHE A 137 -7.45 9.18 -4.79
CA PHE A 137 -6.68 10.39 -5.04
C PHE A 137 -5.47 10.10 -5.93
N GLN A 138 -4.98 11.14 -6.60
CA GLN A 138 -3.76 11.05 -7.38
C GLN A 138 -2.52 10.93 -6.46
N PRO A 139 -1.45 10.24 -6.91
CA PRO A 139 -0.20 10.11 -6.16
C PRO A 139 0.39 11.45 -5.69
N GLU A 140 0.24 12.49 -6.51
CA GLU A 140 0.66 13.86 -6.25
C GLU A 140 -0.06 14.46 -5.03
N THR A 141 -1.38 14.33 -4.98
CA THR A 141 -2.23 14.76 -3.87
C THR A 141 -1.88 14.01 -2.58
N ILE A 142 -1.65 12.69 -2.67
CA ILE A 142 -1.23 11.86 -1.53
C ILE A 142 0.13 12.31 -1.01
N ALA A 143 1.09 12.60 -1.90
CA ALA A 143 2.40 13.14 -1.51
C ALA A 143 2.25 14.46 -0.73
N CYS A 144 1.41 15.39 -1.22
CA CYS A 144 1.13 16.64 -0.53
C CYS A 144 0.58 16.42 0.88
N ALA A 145 -0.42 15.54 1.01
CA ALA A 145 -1.02 15.23 2.31
C ALA A 145 -0.02 14.60 3.30
N CYS A 146 0.84 13.70 2.84
CA CYS A 146 1.86 13.08 3.68
C CYS A 146 2.94 14.06 4.15
N ILE A 147 3.38 14.98 3.27
CA ILE A 147 4.29 16.07 3.64
C ILE A 147 3.60 17.01 4.63
N TYR A 148 2.34 17.36 4.38
CA TYR A 148 1.55 18.22 5.27
C TYR A 148 1.44 17.64 6.67
N LEU A 149 1.06 16.35 6.80
CA LEU A 149 1.04 15.65 8.08
C LEU A 149 2.40 15.66 8.78
N ALA A 150 3.47 15.35 8.04
CA ALA A 150 4.82 15.28 8.59
C ALA A 150 5.30 16.64 9.11
N ALA A 151 5.09 17.71 8.33
CA ALA A 151 5.46 19.06 8.75
C ALA A 151 4.66 19.51 9.98
N ARG A 152 3.36 19.22 10.04
CA ARG A 152 2.52 19.52 11.21
C ARG A 152 2.95 18.73 12.45
N ALA A 153 3.28 17.45 12.30
CA ALA A 153 3.76 16.61 13.40
C ALA A 153 5.12 17.09 13.95
N LEU A 154 6.00 17.56 13.07
CA LEU A 154 7.34 18.06 13.42
C LEU A 154 7.38 19.57 13.73
N GLN A 155 6.24 20.26 13.69
CA GLN A 155 6.14 21.72 13.87
C GLN A 155 7.02 22.53 12.90
N ILE A 156 7.17 22.05 11.67
CA ILE A 156 7.94 22.72 10.62
C ILE A 156 7.00 23.68 9.87
N PRO A 157 7.32 24.99 9.81
CA PRO A 157 6.50 25.95 9.07
C PRO A 157 6.68 25.74 7.56
N LEU A 158 5.56 25.55 6.86
CA LEU A 158 5.52 25.54 5.39
C LEU A 158 4.78 26.79 4.87
N PRO A 159 5.02 27.24 3.63
CA PRO A 159 4.38 28.44 3.09
C PRO A 159 2.85 28.34 3.07
N THR A 160 2.16 29.37 3.60
CA THR A 160 0.69 29.42 3.73
C THR A 160 0.03 30.53 2.92
N ARG A 161 0.80 31.46 2.33
CA ARG A 161 0.26 32.59 1.55
C ARG A 161 1.03 32.78 0.23
N PRO A 162 0.56 32.18 -0.89
CA PRO A 162 -0.49 31.15 -0.96
C PRO A 162 -0.01 29.83 -0.34
N HIS A 163 -0.94 28.92 -0.04
CA HIS A 163 -0.59 27.59 0.45
C HIS A 163 0.30 26.84 -0.56
N TRP A 164 1.42 26.31 -0.10
CA TRP A 164 2.43 25.67 -0.95
C TRP A 164 1.88 24.52 -1.81
N PHE A 165 0.89 23.76 -1.31
CA PHE A 165 0.34 22.61 -2.00
C PHE A 165 -0.50 22.98 -3.23
N LEU A 166 -0.93 24.25 -3.35
CA LEU A 166 -1.64 24.75 -4.52
C LEU A 166 -0.73 24.76 -5.76
N LEU A 167 0.59 24.91 -5.57
CA LEU A 167 1.58 24.79 -6.64
C LEU A 167 1.53 23.42 -7.32
N PHE A 168 1.15 22.39 -6.58
CA PHE A 168 1.06 21.01 -7.04
C PHE A 168 -0.36 20.61 -7.46
N GLY A 169 -1.27 21.58 -7.61
CA GLY A 169 -2.64 21.34 -8.06
C GLY A 169 -3.52 20.59 -7.06
N THR A 170 -3.14 20.58 -5.78
CA THR A 170 -3.88 19.92 -4.70
C THR A 170 -4.74 20.93 -3.94
N THR A 171 -5.97 20.57 -3.56
CA THR A 171 -6.80 21.44 -2.71
C THR A 171 -6.65 21.13 -1.22
N GLU A 172 -7.08 22.07 -0.36
CA GLU A 172 -7.03 21.86 1.09
C GLU A 172 -7.98 20.73 1.52
N GLU A 173 -9.15 20.62 0.89
CA GLU A 173 -10.16 19.60 1.18
C GLU A 173 -9.61 18.19 0.93
N GLU A 174 -8.92 17.99 -0.20
CA GLU A 174 -8.29 16.71 -0.53
C GLU A 174 -7.20 16.33 0.48
N ILE A 175 -6.37 17.30 0.89
CA ILE A 175 -5.34 17.08 1.91
C ILE A 175 -5.98 16.68 3.23
N GLN A 176 -6.97 17.44 3.69
CA GLN A 176 -7.64 17.17 4.95
C GLN A 176 -8.29 15.79 4.95
N GLU A 177 -8.93 15.39 3.85
CA GLU A 177 -9.52 14.06 3.74
C GLU A 177 -8.49 12.93 3.83
N ILE A 178 -7.38 13.02 3.08
CA ILE A 178 -6.30 12.02 3.12
C ILE A 178 -5.66 11.99 4.52
N CYS A 179 -5.47 13.16 5.14
CA CYS A 179 -4.94 13.30 6.49
C CYS A 179 -5.83 12.58 7.50
N ILE A 180 -7.14 12.84 7.47
CA ILE A 180 -8.11 12.22 8.37
C ILE A 180 -8.13 10.71 8.19
N GLU A 181 -8.19 10.21 6.96
CA GLU A 181 -8.16 8.76 6.68
C GLU A 181 -6.89 8.09 7.20
N THR A 182 -5.74 8.74 7.03
CA THR A 182 -4.46 8.23 7.54
C THR A 182 -4.44 8.26 9.08
N LEU A 183 -4.89 9.36 9.69
CA LEU A 183 -4.90 9.53 11.15
C LEU A 183 -5.86 8.57 11.85
N ARG A 184 -6.98 8.22 11.21
CA ARG A 184 -7.92 7.17 11.66
C ARG A 184 -7.25 5.80 11.86
N LEU A 185 -6.09 5.54 11.25
CA LEU A 185 -5.35 4.31 11.51
C LEU A 185 -4.75 4.26 12.92
N TYR A 186 -4.31 5.40 13.45
CA TYR A 186 -3.67 5.49 14.76
C TYR A 186 -4.67 5.49 15.92
N THR A 187 -5.96 5.76 15.66
CA THR A 187 -7.03 5.66 16.67
C THR A 187 -7.53 4.22 16.86
N ARG A 188 -7.17 3.29 15.96
CA ARG A 188 -7.59 1.89 16.06
C ARG A 188 -6.90 1.21 17.24
N LYS A 189 -7.67 0.45 18.02
CA LYS A 189 -7.10 -0.43 19.06
C LYS A 189 -6.09 -1.38 18.42
N LYS A 190 -4.94 -1.56 19.06
CA LYS A 190 -3.92 -2.53 18.61
C LYS A 190 -4.59 -3.89 18.40
N ALA A 191 -4.38 -4.48 17.23
CA ALA A 191 -4.88 -5.82 16.95
C ALA A 191 -4.25 -6.79 17.96
N LYS A 192 -5.07 -7.58 18.65
CA LYS A 192 -4.59 -8.69 19.48
C LYS A 192 -4.06 -9.75 18.52
N LEU A 193 -2.74 -9.92 18.47
CA LEU A 193 -2.06 -10.98 17.74
C LEU A 193 -2.20 -12.32 18.49
#